data_AF-A0A937DZA6-F1
#
_entry.id   AF-A0A937DZA6-F1
#
_cell.length_a   1.000
_cell.length_b   1.000
_cell.length_c   1.000
_cell.angle_alpha   90.00
_cell.angle_beta   90.00
_cell.angle_gamma   90.00
#
_symmetry.space_group_name_H-M   'P 1'
#
loop_
_entity.id
_entity.type
_entity.pdbx_description
1 polymer ?
#
loop_
_entity_poly.entity_id
_entity_poly.type
_entity_poly.pdbx_seq_one_letter_code
_entity_poly.pdbx_strand_id
1 'polypeptide(L)'
;MHSDTYTFSPRPATIRQAALTAGIFSLLMFVAAMVAEFFMRQRLIVPDNARETAANILAEPVLFRGGILAYLLVLICDVLLAWALYIFLYRVHPALSLLSACFRLVYTALFGMALSGLLKGFRRLQDPETALAYFNGFEDDWAIALIFFALHLLLTGYLVYRSNIIPKWIGILLVLAGVAYFTDNICKLMLPDHSVYKNVLTLLVAVPSICGELGLALWMLFRGTRVTND
;
A
#
# COMPACT_ATOMS: atom_id res chain seq x y z
N MET A 1 -38.21 17.22 20.74
CA MET A 1 -37.44 16.22 19.96
C MET A 1 -35.97 16.59 20.10
N HIS A 2 -35.28 16.04 21.11
CA HIS A 2 -33.83 16.18 21.21
C HIS A 2 -33.24 15.22 20.18
N SER A 3 -32.74 15.78 19.07
CA SER A 3 -31.87 15.02 18.17
C SER A 3 -30.53 14.87 18.88
N ASP A 4 -30.35 13.78 19.62
CA ASP A 4 -29.04 13.34 20.05
C ASP A 4 -28.23 13.05 18.78
N THR A 5 -27.47 14.04 18.33
CA THR A 5 -26.47 13.84 17.29
C THR A 5 -25.37 12.99 17.92
N TYR A 6 -25.47 11.68 17.72
CA TYR A 6 -24.42 10.71 18.04
C TYR A 6 -23.16 11.06 17.23
N THR A 7 -22.37 12.01 17.74
CA THR A 7 -21.05 12.31 17.20
C THR A 7 -20.15 11.15 17.58
N PHE A 8 -19.74 10.36 16.59
CA PHE A 8 -18.81 9.27 16.80
C PHE A 8 -17.52 9.83 17.43
N SER A 9 -17.12 9.32 18.59
CA SER A 9 -15.85 9.70 19.22
C SER A 9 -15.16 8.45 19.73
N PRO A 10 -13.99 8.08 19.18
CA PRO A 10 -13.29 6.88 19.61
C PRO A 10 -12.94 6.93 21.11
N ARG A 11 -13.24 5.83 21.80
CA ARG A 11 -12.86 5.63 23.20
C ARG A 11 -11.33 5.42 23.31
N PRO A 12 -10.68 5.77 24.44
CA PRO A 12 -9.24 5.61 24.62
C PRO A 12 -8.74 4.17 24.36
N ALA A 13 -9.48 3.15 24.83
CA ALA A 13 -9.15 1.75 24.57
C ALA A 13 -9.11 1.41 23.07
N THR A 14 -10.02 2.00 22.29
CA THR A 14 -10.09 1.84 20.83
C THR A 14 -8.90 2.51 20.14
N ILE A 15 -8.40 3.64 20.65
CA ILE A 15 -7.21 4.31 20.11
C ILE A 15 -5.96 3.46 20.33
N ARG A 16 -5.79 2.86 21.52
CA ARG A 16 -4.68 1.95 21.81
C ARG A 16 -4.70 0.72 20.89
N GLN A 17 -5.89 0.12 20.71
CA GLN A 17 -6.07 -1.01 19.80
C GLN A 17 -5.77 -0.62 18.35
N ALA A 18 -6.22 0.56 17.92
CA ALA A 18 -5.93 1.09 16.60
C ALA A 18 -4.41 1.31 16.40
N ALA A 19 -3.71 1.89 17.38
CA ALA A 19 -2.26 2.06 17.31
C ALA A 19 -1.50 0.72 17.19
N LEU A 20 -1.87 -0.29 18.00
CA LEU A 20 -1.30 -1.63 17.91
C LEU A 20 -1.58 -2.27 16.54
N THR A 21 -2.82 -2.16 16.07
CA THR A 21 -3.23 -2.70 14.76
C THR A 21 -2.43 -2.03 13.65
N ALA A 22 -2.37 -0.70 13.61
CA ALA A 22 -1.58 0.04 12.63
C ALA A 22 -0.12 -0.43 12.64
N GLY A 23 0.53 -0.44 13.81
CA GLY A 23 1.94 -0.84 13.91
C GLY A 23 2.22 -2.29 13.46
N ILE A 24 1.46 -3.26 13.99
CA ILE A 24 1.69 -4.69 13.70
C ILE A 24 1.40 -5.01 12.24
N PHE A 25 0.23 -4.59 11.74
CA PHE A 25 -0.18 -4.94 10.39
C PHE A 25 0.60 -4.16 9.33
N SER A 26 1.12 -2.95 9.63
CA SER A 26 2.07 -2.27 8.73
C SER A 26 3.36 -3.05 8.57
N LEU A 27 3.93 -3.58 9.66
CA LEU A 27 5.16 -4.38 9.60
C LEU A 27 4.94 -5.72 8.91
N LEU A 28 3.83 -6.40 9.21
CA LEU A 28 3.45 -7.65 8.55
C LEU A 28 3.26 -7.46 7.05
N MET A 29 2.55 -6.40 6.66
CA MET A 29 2.34 -6.02 5.27
C MET A 29 3.66 -5.72 4.56
N PHE A 30 4.57 -4.98 5.20
CA PHE A 30 5.89 -4.68 4.64
C PHE A 30 6.68 -5.96 4.33
N VAL A 31 6.76 -6.89 5.28
CA VAL A 31 7.46 -8.17 5.09
C VAL A 31 6.79 -9.00 3.98
N ALA A 32 5.46 -9.10 3.98
CA ALA A 32 4.72 -9.83 2.96
C ALA A 32 4.94 -9.24 1.55
N ALA A 33 4.89 -7.92 1.44
CA ALA A 33 5.15 -7.21 0.18
C ALA A 33 6.58 -7.46 -0.32
N MET A 34 7.59 -7.42 0.56
CA MET A 34 8.97 -7.77 0.18
C MET A 34 9.10 -9.22 -0.29
N VAL A 35 8.44 -10.17 0.38
CA VAL A 35 8.47 -11.57 -0.06
C VAL A 35 7.89 -11.72 -1.46
N ALA A 36 6.71 -11.15 -1.72
CA ALA A 36 6.09 -11.19 -3.05
C ALA A 36 6.96 -10.49 -4.11
N GLU A 37 7.57 -9.36 -3.76
CA GLU A 37 8.38 -8.59 -4.69
C GLU A 37 9.68 -9.31 -5.09
N PHE A 38 10.50 -9.67 -4.12
CA PHE A 38 11.84 -10.19 -4.37
C PHE A 38 11.84 -11.65 -4.78
N PHE A 39 10.94 -12.47 -4.23
CA PHE A 39 10.96 -13.91 -4.48
C PHE A 39 10.01 -14.35 -5.60
N MET A 40 8.90 -13.65 -5.82
CA MET A 40 8.01 -13.96 -6.94
C MET A 40 8.28 -13.05 -8.13
N ARG A 41 8.05 -11.73 -8.03
CA ARG A 41 8.11 -10.86 -9.21
C ARG A 41 9.50 -10.75 -9.80
N GLN A 42 10.47 -10.21 -9.06
CA GLN A 42 11.80 -9.91 -9.58
C GLN A 42 12.59 -11.17 -9.98
N ARG A 43 12.28 -12.31 -9.34
CA ARG A 43 12.96 -13.58 -9.62
C ARG A 43 12.33 -14.36 -10.77
N LEU A 44 11.01 -14.33 -10.93
CA LEU A 44 10.31 -15.23 -11.86
C LEU A 44 9.79 -14.52 -13.12
N ILE A 45 9.49 -13.22 -13.05
CA ILE A 45 8.94 -12.47 -14.19
C ILE A 45 10.07 -11.68 -14.84
N VAL A 46 10.38 -12.05 -16.08
CA VAL A 46 11.39 -11.38 -16.91
C VAL A 46 10.67 -10.42 -17.86
N PRO A 47 10.88 -9.10 -17.74
CA PRO A 47 10.29 -8.13 -18.64
C PRO A 47 10.60 -8.48 -20.10
N ASP A 48 9.58 -8.39 -20.96
CA ASP A 48 9.66 -8.63 -22.40
C ASP A 48 10.14 -10.04 -22.83
N ASN A 49 10.26 -11.00 -21.91
CA ASN A 49 10.62 -12.39 -22.22
C ASN A 49 9.57 -13.37 -21.69
N ALA A 50 8.54 -13.61 -22.51
CA ALA A 50 7.42 -14.48 -22.19
C ALA A 50 7.85 -15.92 -21.94
N ARG A 51 8.75 -16.45 -22.79
CA ARG A 51 9.20 -17.84 -22.72
C ARG A 51 10.02 -18.10 -21.45
N GLU A 52 10.94 -17.20 -21.12
CA GLU A 52 11.75 -17.33 -19.91
C GLU A 52 10.90 -17.17 -18.65
N THR A 53 9.99 -16.20 -18.63
CA THR A 53 9.01 -16.04 -17.53
C THR A 53 8.21 -17.33 -17.30
N ALA A 54 7.66 -17.91 -18.36
CA ALA A 54 6.90 -19.15 -18.25
C ALA A 54 7.77 -20.31 -17.73
N ALA A 55 9.00 -20.44 -18.23
CA ALA A 55 9.94 -21.47 -17.78
C ALA A 55 10.31 -21.33 -16.29
N ASN A 56 10.59 -20.11 -15.83
CA ASN A 56 10.91 -19.82 -14.43
C ASN A 56 9.75 -20.19 -13.50
N ILE A 57 8.52 -19.82 -13.87
CA ILE A 57 7.32 -20.12 -13.07
C ILE A 57 7.01 -21.62 -13.07
N LEU A 58 7.21 -22.32 -14.19
CA LEU A 58 7.03 -23.78 -14.26
C LEU A 58 8.08 -24.56 -13.46
N ALA A 59 9.30 -24.01 -13.33
CA ALA A 59 10.34 -24.57 -12.47
C ALA A 59 10.03 -24.35 -10.97
N GLU A 60 9.45 -23.21 -10.61
CA GLU A 60 9.22 -22.79 -9.21
C GLU A 60 7.74 -22.40 -8.92
N PRO A 61 6.75 -23.29 -9.18
CA PRO A 61 5.34 -22.93 -9.10
C PRO A 61 4.86 -22.64 -7.67
N VAL A 62 5.50 -23.23 -6.67
CA VAL A 62 5.20 -22.98 -5.25
C VAL A 62 5.59 -21.56 -4.86
N LEU A 63 6.72 -21.07 -5.37
CA LEU A 63 7.20 -19.71 -5.10
C LEU A 63 6.26 -18.66 -5.69
N PHE A 64 5.78 -18.89 -6.91
CA PHE A 64 4.80 -18.00 -7.55
C PHE A 64 3.48 -17.95 -6.77
N ARG A 65 2.92 -19.13 -6.41
CA ARG A 65 1.68 -19.18 -5.61
C ARG A 65 1.85 -18.56 -4.23
N GLY A 66 3.00 -18.77 -3.60
CA GLY A 66 3.37 -18.15 -2.32
C GLY A 66 3.39 -16.62 -2.40
N GLY A 67 3.92 -16.05 -3.48
CA GLY A 67 3.89 -14.61 -3.71
C GLY A 67 2.47 -14.05 -3.89
N ILE A 68 1.58 -14.76 -4.59
CA ILE A 68 0.15 -14.38 -4.67
C ILE A 68 -0.50 -14.39 -3.28
N LEU A 69 -0.25 -15.41 -2.46
CA LEU A 69 -0.76 -15.49 -1.09
C LEU A 69 -0.20 -14.35 -0.22
N ALA A 70 1.06 -13.96 -0.41
CA ALA A 70 1.65 -12.82 0.27
C ALA A 70 0.99 -11.48 -0.12
N TYR A 71 0.65 -11.28 -1.40
CA TYR A 71 -0.16 -10.11 -1.79
C TYR A 71 -1.60 -10.15 -1.26
N LEU A 72 -2.22 -11.33 -1.15
CA LEU A 72 -3.52 -11.45 -0.47
C LEU A 72 -3.41 -11.05 1.00
N LEU A 73 -2.33 -11.44 1.69
CA LEU A 73 -2.08 -11.01 3.06
C LEU A 73 -1.92 -9.48 3.16
N VAL A 74 -1.22 -8.85 2.20
CA VAL A 74 -1.10 -7.39 2.11
C VAL A 74 -2.49 -6.74 2.04
N LEU A 75 -3.37 -7.22 1.15
CA LEU A 75 -4.73 -6.68 1.02
C LEU A 75 -5.56 -6.77 2.31
N ILE A 76 -5.44 -7.88 3.05
CA ILE A 76 -6.12 -8.04 4.34
C ILE A 76 -5.56 -7.03 5.37
N CYS A 77 -4.24 -6.89 5.43
CA CYS A 77 -3.59 -5.92 6.30
C CYS A 77 -4.02 -4.48 5.96
N ASP A 78 -4.16 -4.16 4.68
CA ASP A 78 -4.57 -2.84 4.19
C ASP A 78 -5.94 -2.40 4.72
N VAL A 79 -6.93 -3.29 4.71
CA VAL A 79 -8.26 -3.00 5.25
C VAL A 79 -8.19 -2.68 6.75
N LEU A 80 -7.41 -3.48 7.50
CA LEU A 80 -7.22 -3.27 8.93
C LEU A 80 -6.47 -1.96 9.22
N LEU A 81 -5.50 -1.60 8.38
CA LEU A 81 -4.77 -0.32 8.45
C LEU A 81 -5.68 0.87 8.15
N ALA A 82 -6.56 0.77 7.14
CA ALA A 82 -7.50 1.83 6.81
C ALA A 82 -8.39 2.15 8.02
N TRP A 83 -8.93 1.10 8.65
CA TRP A 83 -9.70 1.24 9.89
C TRP A 83 -8.87 1.81 11.05
N ALA A 84 -7.68 1.27 11.29
CA ALA A 84 -6.83 1.68 12.40
C ALA A 84 -6.40 3.15 12.29
N LEU A 85 -5.95 3.58 11.12
CA LEU A 85 -5.56 4.96 10.87
C LEU A 85 -6.75 5.91 10.94
N TYR A 86 -7.93 5.49 10.44
CA TYR A 86 -9.16 6.27 10.59
C TYR A 86 -9.45 6.60 12.05
N ILE A 87 -9.47 5.57 12.91
CA ILE A 87 -9.73 5.71 14.34
C ILE A 87 -8.68 6.58 15.01
N PHE A 88 -7.41 6.35 14.71
CA PHE A 88 -6.30 7.05 15.35
C PHE A 88 -6.29 8.55 15.00
N LEU A 89 -6.48 8.88 13.72
CA LEU A 89 -6.43 10.26 13.22
C LEU A 89 -7.78 10.99 13.28
N TYR A 90 -8.84 10.31 13.74
CA TYR A 90 -10.19 10.86 13.84
C TYR A 90 -10.24 12.21 14.56
N ARG A 91 -9.53 12.33 15.70
CA ARG A 91 -9.53 13.54 16.53
C ARG A 91 -8.77 14.71 15.92
N VAL A 92 -7.90 14.46 14.93
CA VAL A 92 -7.20 15.54 14.21
C VAL A 92 -8.16 16.20 13.23
N HIS A 93 -8.83 15.40 12.39
CA HIS A 93 -9.88 15.89 11.48
C HIS A 93 -10.73 14.72 10.95
N PRO A 94 -11.97 14.53 11.44
CA PRO A 94 -12.82 13.37 11.11
C PRO A 94 -13.02 13.12 9.62
N ALA A 95 -13.38 14.17 8.87
CA ALA A 95 -13.71 14.03 7.45
C ALA A 95 -12.48 13.65 6.59
N LEU A 96 -11.32 14.27 6.83
CA LEU A 96 -10.08 13.93 6.12
C LEU A 96 -9.54 12.55 6.52
N SER A 97 -9.70 12.17 7.79
CA SER A 97 -9.35 10.83 8.27
C SER A 97 -10.18 9.77 7.54
N LEU A 98 -11.50 9.99 7.44
CA LEU A 98 -12.40 9.12 6.68
C LEU A 98 -12.05 9.08 5.19
N LEU A 99 -11.82 10.24 4.57
CA LEU A 99 -11.46 10.33 3.15
C LEU A 99 -10.15 9.58 2.85
N SER A 100 -9.15 9.71 3.72
CA SER A 100 -7.89 8.98 3.60
C SER A 100 -8.11 7.46 3.71
N ALA A 101 -8.96 7.01 4.62
CA ALA A 101 -9.31 5.59 4.73
C ALA A 101 -10.08 5.09 3.50
N CYS A 102 -11.01 5.89 2.97
CA CYS A 102 -11.72 5.56 1.72
C CYS A 102 -10.76 5.39 0.55
N PHE A 103 -9.79 6.29 0.37
CA PHE A 103 -8.77 6.14 -0.68
C PHE A 103 -7.94 4.86 -0.50
N ARG A 104 -7.58 4.51 0.75
CA ARG A 104 -6.88 3.25 1.02
C ARG A 104 -7.72 2.03 0.68
N LEU A 105 -9.02 2.03 0.99
CA LEU A 105 -9.93 0.94 0.65
C LEU A 105 -10.15 0.82 -0.87
N VAL A 106 -10.25 1.94 -1.59
CA VAL A 106 -10.30 1.95 -3.06
C VAL A 106 -9.02 1.37 -3.64
N TYR A 107 -7.84 1.80 -3.16
CA TYR A 107 -6.56 1.19 -3.51
C TYR A 107 -6.59 -0.33 -3.29
N THR A 108 -7.03 -0.78 -2.12
CA THR A 108 -7.09 -2.19 -1.77
C THR A 108 -7.98 -2.97 -2.73
N ALA A 109 -9.16 -2.44 -3.07
CA ALA A 109 -10.07 -3.08 -4.00
C ALA A 109 -9.48 -3.17 -5.43
N LEU A 110 -8.88 -2.08 -5.92
CA LEU A 110 -8.22 -2.05 -7.22
C LEU A 110 -7.02 -3.00 -7.27
N PHE A 111 -6.20 -3.04 -6.22
CA PHE A 111 -5.07 -3.97 -6.14
C PHE A 111 -5.54 -5.44 -6.08
N GLY A 112 -6.65 -5.72 -5.38
CA GLY A 112 -7.30 -7.03 -5.40
C GLY A 112 -7.79 -7.44 -6.79
N MET A 113 -8.30 -6.49 -7.58
CA MET A 113 -8.66 -6.74 -8.98
C MET A 113 -7.43 -6.99 -9.84
N ALA A 114 -6.38 -6.17 -9.70
CA ALA A 114 -5.11 -6.35 -10.39
C ALA A 114 -4.58 -7.77 -10.15
N LEU A 115 -4.61 -8.24 -8.89
CA LEU A 115 -4.10 -9.57 -8.51
C LEU A 115 -4.73 -10.72 -9.31
N SER A 116 -5.94 -10.52 -9.87
CA SER A 116 -6.56 -11.49 -10.78
C SER A 116 -5.74 -11.69 -12.07
N GLY A 117 -4.99 -10.69 -12.54
CA GLY A 117 -4.04 -10.78 -13.65
C GLY A 117 -2.96 -11.82 -13.40
N LEU A 118 -2.32 -11.80 -12.21
CA LEU A 118 -1.33 -12.83 -11.84
C LEU A 118 -1.93 -14.24 -11.85
N LEU A 119 -3.16 -14.41 -11.36
CA LEU A 119 -3.86 -15.71 -11.38
C LEU A 119 -4.21 -16.16 -12.80
N LYS A 120 -4.67 -15.24 -13.66
CA LYS A 120 -4.98 -15.53 -15.06
C LYS A 120 -3.72 -15.90 -15.84
N GLY A 121 -2.63 -15.16 -15.67
CA GLY A 121 -1.35 -15.46 -16.31
C GLY A 121 -0.78 -16.81 -15.87
N PHE A 122 -0.83 -17.11 -14.56
CA PHE A 122 -0.43 -18.42 -14.04
C PHE A 122 -1.23 -19.59 -14.64
N ARG A 123 -2.53 -19.41 -14.89
CA ARG A 123 -3.39 -20.42 -15.53
C ARG A 123 -3.14 -20.57 -17.03
N ARG A 124 -2.41 -19.62 -17.63
CA ARG A 124 -2.14 -19.54 -19.08
C ARG A 124 -0.68 -19.79 -19.43
N LEU A 125 0.14 -20.34 -18.53
CA LEU A 125 1.56 -20.60 -18.77
C LEU A 125 1.86 -21.50 -19.99
N GLN A 126 0.88 -22.26 -20.49
CA GLN A 126 1.01 -23.04 -21.74
C GLN A 126 1.04 -22.15 -23.00
N ASP A 127 0.56 -20.92 -22.89
CA ASP A 127 0.63 -19.87 -23.90
C ASP A 127 1.40 -18.68 -23.31
N PRO A 128 2.75 -18.68 -23.41
CA PRO A 128 3.61 -17.72 -22.72
C PRO A 128 3.28 -16.27 -23.03
N GLU A 129 2.88 -15.95 -24.27
CA GLU A 129 2.55 -14.58 -24.69
C GLU A 129 1.30 -14.08 -23.97
N THR A 130 0.24 -14.91 -23.94
CA THR A 130 -0.98 -14.59 -23.20
C THR A 130 -0.70 -14.50 -21.69
N ALA A 131 0.15 -15.37 -21.14
CA ALA A 131 0.53 -15.30 -19.73
C ALA A 131 1.24 -13.98 -19.39
N LEU A 132 2.22 -13.58 -20.21
CA LEU A 132 2.95 -12.33 -20.04
C LEU A 132 2.02 -11.11 -20.20
N ALA A 133 1.10 -11.14 -21.16
CA ALA A 133 0.11 -10.07 -21.32
C ALA A 133 -0.74 -9.85 -20.05
N TYR A 134 -1.13 -10.93 -19.35
CA TYR A 134 -1.82 -10.81 -18.06
C TYR A 134 -0.93 -10.27 -16.94
N PHE A 135 0.37 -10.59 -16.94
CA PHE A 135 1.32 -10.04 -15.97
C PHE A 135 1.58 -8.55 -16.21
N ASN A 136 1.68 -8.12 -17.47
CA ASN A 136 1.78 -6.71 -17.83
C ASN A 136 0.50 -5.95 -17.46
N GLY A 137 -0.68 -6.53 -17.75
CA GLY A 137 -1.95 -5.94 -17.33
C GLY A 137 -2.09 -5.81 -15.81
N PHE A 138 -1.50 -6.74 -15.04
CA PHE A 138 -1.40 -6.57 -13.58
C PHE A 138 -0.60 -5.33 -13.18
N GLU A 139 0.52 -5.05 -13.85
CA GLU A 139 1.33 -3.86 -13.55
C GLU A 139 0.57 -2.56 -13.86
N ASP A 140 -0.19 -2.52 -14.95
CA ASP A 140 -1.03 -1.37 -15.31
C ASP A 140 -2.14 -1.13 -14.28
N ASP A 141 -2.90 -2.19 -13.96
CA ASP A 141 -3.97 -2.13 -12.96
C ASP A 141 -3.43 -1.74 -11.57
N TRP A 142 -2.24 -2.23 -11.23
CA TRP A 142 -1.58 -1.92 -9.97
C TRP A 142 -1.07 -0.47 -9.92
N ALA A 143 -0.56 0.06 -11.02
CA ALA A 143 -0.19 1.48 -11.13
C ALA A 143 -1.40 2.39 -10.92
N ILE A 144 -2.57 2.04 -11.48
CA ILE A 144 -3.84 2.75 -11.23
C ILE A 144 -4.20 2.70 -9.74
N ALA A 145 -4.09 1.53 -9.11
CA ALA A 145 -4.35 1.40 -7.68
C ALA A 145 -3.43 2.33 -6.85
N LEU A 146 -2.14 2.37 -7.17
CA LEU A 146 -1.14 3.17 -6.45
C LEU A 146 -1.40 4.68 -6.51
N ILE A 147 -2.16 5.19 -7.49
CA ILE A 147 -2.61 6.59 -7.50
C ILE A 147 -3.53 6.87 -6.30
N PHE A 148 -4.45 5.96 -5.97
CA PHE A 148 -5.31 6.10 -4.79
C PHE A 148 -4.52 5.93 -3.49
N PHE A 149 -3.53 5.05 -3.49
CA PHE A 149 -2.59 4.94 -2.37
C PHE A 149 -1.83 6.25 -2.12
N ALA A 150 -1.38 6.90 -3.19
CA ALA A 150 -0.74 8.21 -3.12
C ALA A 150 -1.65 9.27 -2.47
N LEU A 151 -2.92 9.35 -2.89
CA LEU A 151 -3.90 10.27 -2.28
C LEU A 151 -4.12 9.96 -0.79
N HIS A 152 -4.17 8.67 -0.42
CA HIS A 152 -4.21 8.25 0.97
C HIS A 152 -2.99 8.77 1.76
N LEU A 153 -1.78 8.60 1.23
CA LEU A 153 -0.53 9.06 1.86
C LEU A 153 -0.48 10.58 2.02
N LEU A 154 -0.92 11.34 1.01
CA LEU A 154 -0.99 12.81 1.10
C LEU A 154 -1.87 13.26 2.26
N LEU A 155 -3.08 12.67 2.39
CA LEU A 155 -4.00 13.01 3.48
C LEU A 155 -3.49 12.52 4.83
N THR A 156 -2.98 11.30 4.92
CA THR A 156 -2.42 10.77 6.16
C THR A 156 -1.21 11.59 6.60
N GLY A 157 -0.30 11.92 5.69
CA GLY A 157 0.87 12.76 5.97
C GLY A 157 0.48 14.16 6.45
N TYR A 158 -0.52 14.78 5.82
CA TYR A 158 -1.09 16.05 6.28
C TYR A 158 -1.68 15.93 7.70
N LEU A 159 -2.48 14.90 7.99
CA LEU A 159 -3.06 14.66 9.31
C LEU A 159 -1.98 14.41 10.37
N VAL A 160 -0.96 13.62 10.04
CA VAL A 160 0.21 13.37 10.90
C VAL A 160 0.95 14.66 11.20
N TYR A 161 1.19 15.50 10.19
CA TYR A 161 1.84 16.80 10.35
C TYR A 161 1.03 17.77 11.23
N ARG A 162 -0.30 17.71 11.12
CA ARG A 162 -1.24 18.50 11.96
C ARG A 162 -1.44 17.90 13.34
N SER A 163 -1.09 16.63 13.56
CA SER A 163 -1.16 16.01 14.87
C SER A 163 -0.10 16.62 15.79
N ASN A 164 -0.48 16.95 17.02
CA ASN A 164 0.47 17.44 18.02
C ASN A 164 1.21 16.30 18.74
N ILE A 165 0.90 15.04 18.40
CA ILE A 165 1.40 13.84 19.08
C ILE A 165 2.43 13.07 18.24
N ILE A 166 2.30 13.03 16.91
CA ILE A 166 3.23 12.32 16.02
C ILE A 166 4.34 13.29 15.57
N PRO A 167 5.61 12.85 15.49
CA PRO A 167 6.69 13.67 14.96
C PRO A 167 6.38 14.19 13.55
N LYS A 168 6.46 15.52 13.37
CA LYS A 168 6.09 16.20 12.12
C LYS A 168 6.89 15.73 10.90
N TRP A 169 8.14 15.31 11.10
CA TRP A 169 8.99 14.81 10.02
C TRP A 169 8.41 13.54 9.37
N ILE A 170 7.69 12.69 10.12
CA ILE A 170 6.99 11.52 9.57
C ILE A 170 5.91 11.99 8.59
N GLY A 171 5.13 13.00 8.98
CA GLY A 171 4.10 13.58 8.13
C GLY A 171 4.65 14.16 6.82
N ILE A 172 5.79 14.85 6.90
CA ILE A 172 6.49 15.38 5.73
C ILE A 172 6.94 14.25 4.79
N LEU A 173 7.56 13.20 5.32
CA LEU A 173 7.99 12.04 4.52
C LEU A 173 6.82 11.35 3.83
N LEU A 174 5.68 11.20 4.52
CA LEU A 174 4.47 10.61 3.94
C LEU A 174 3.89 11.48 2.82
N VAL A 175 3.91 12.80 2.97
CA VAL A 175 3.49 13.71 1.88
C VAL A 175 4.43 13.60 0.69
N LEU A 176 5.75 13.59 0.91
CA LEU A 176 6.74 13.42 -0.15
C LEU A 176 6.58 12.07 -0.87
N ALA A 177 6.35 11.00 -0.11
CA ALA A 177 6.05 9.67 -0.66
C ALA A 177 4.77 9.70 -1.51
N GLY A 178 3.70 10.33 -1.01
CA GLY A 178 2.45 10.50 -1.74
C GLY A 178 2.65 11.23 -3.08
N VAL A 179 3.38 12.35 -3.10
CA VAL A 179 3.71 13.05 -4.36
C VAL A 179 4.50 12.14 -5.29
N ALA A 180 5.53 11.47 -4.79
CA ALA A 180 6.36 10.59 -5.59
C ALA A 180 5.57 9.42 -6.20
N TYR A 181 4.72 8.74 -5.42
CA TYR A 181 3.84 7.68 -5.91
C TYR A 181 2.87 8.20 -6.97
N PHE A 182 2.28 9.37 -6.75
CA PHE A 182 1.36 9.95 -7.71
C PHE A 182 2.07 10.22 -9.05
N THR A 183 3.21 10.90 -9.01
CA THR A 183 3.98 11.23 -10.21
C THR A 183 4.50 9.98 -10.92
N ASP A 184 5.10 9.03 -10.20
CA ASP A 184 5.65 7.81 -10.80
C ASP A 184 4.58 7.01 -11.54
N ASN A 185 3.40 6.81 -10.93
CA ASN A 185 2.35 6.00 -11.54
C ASN A 185 1.62 6.72 -12.69
N ILE A 186 1.48 8.05 -12.63
CA ILE A 186 0.99 8.82 -13.79
C ILE A 186 1.96 8.72 -14.96
N CYS A 187 3.27 8.86 -14.70
CA CYS A 187 4.29 8.73 -15.72
C CYS A 187 4.31 7.31 -16.33
N LYS A 188 4.21 6.25 -15.52
CA LYS A 188 4.11 4.86 -16.00
C LYS A 188 2.96 4.64 -16.96
N LEU A 189 1.79 5.21 -16.67
CA LEU A 189 0.58 5.01 -17.48
C LEU A 189 0.56 5.87 -18.75
N MET A 190 1.12 7.07 -18.69
CA MET A 190 0.96 8.08 -19.76
C MET A 190 2.19 8.18 -20.68
N LEU A 191 3.38 7.75 -20.25
CA LEU A 191 4.61 7.89 -21.02
C LEU A 191 5.01 6.56 -21.68
N PRO A 192 5.24 6.55 -23.01
CA PRO A 192 5.68 5.34 -23.73
C PRO A 192 7.06 4.83 -23.28
N ASP A 193 7.92 5.70 -22.75
CA ASP A 193 9.31 5.40 -22.42
C ASP A 193 9.67 5.87 -21.00
N HIS A 194 9.13 5.18 -20.00
CA HIS A 194 9.36 5.47 -18.57
C HIS A 194 10.80 5.18 -18.12
N SER A 195 11.60 4.51 -18.96
CA SER A 195 12.94 4.01 -18.64
C SER A 195 13.92 5.12 -18.22
N VAL A 196 13.81 6.31 -18.83
CA VAL A 196 14.70 7.47 -18.60
C VAL A 196 14.55 8.03 -17.18
N TYR A 197 13.34 7.99 -16.60
CA TYR A 197 13.04 8.58 -15.29
C TYR A 197 12.90 7.54 -14.17
N LYS A 198 12.83 6.25 -14.54
CA LYS A 198 12.57 5.11 -13.64
C LYS A 198 13.47 5.11 -12.41
N ASN A 199 14.78 5.29 -12.57
CA ASN A 199 15.73 5.21 -11.46
C ASN A 199 15.57 6.35 -10.44
N VAL A 200 15.37 7.59 -10.93
CA VAL A 200 15.19 8.76 -10.07
C VAL A 200 13.84 8.69 -9.36
N LEU A 201 12.77 8.37 -10.08
CA LEU A 201 11.43 8.25 -9.51
C LEU A 201 11.35 7.10 -8.51
N THR A 202 11.96 5.94 -8.80
CA THR A 202 12.00 4.81 -7.87
C THR A 202 12.68 5.19 -6.55
N LEU A 203 13.80 5.91 -6.59
CA LEU A 203 14.47 6.36 -5.36
C LEU A 203 13.64 7.38 -4.58
N LEU A 204 13.02 8.32 -5.29
CA LEU A 204 12.13 9.34 -4.70
C LEU A 204 10.85 8.74 -4.11
N VAL A 205 10.39 7.60 -4.60
CA VAL A 205 9.30 6.84 -4.00
C VAL A 205 9.82 6.06 -2.80
N ALA A 206 10.85 5.23 -2.99
CA ALA A 206 11.29 4.25 -2.02
C ALA A 206 11.78 4.89 -0.71
N VAL A 207 12.64 5.91 -0.78
CA VAL A 207 13.27 6.47 0.44
C VAL A 207 12.22 7.15 1.34
N PRO A 208 11.40 8.10 0.85
CA PRO A 208 10.38 8.72 1.68
C PRO A 208 9.29 7.76 2.12
N SER A 209 8.88 6.81 1.27
CA SER A 209 7.87 5.79 1.62
C SER A 209 8.38 4.89 2.73
N ILE A 210 9.55 4.27 2.59
CA ILE A 210 10.11 3.36 3.60
C ILE A 210 10.30 4.13 4.91
N CYS A 211 10.95 5.30 4.88
CA CYS A 211 11.20 6.07 6.10
C CYS A 211 9.92 6.62 6.73
N GLY A 212 8.96 7.08 5.94
CA GLY A 212 7.70 7.65 6.42
C GLY A 212 6.74 6.59 6.95
N GLU A 213 6.50 5.52 6.19
CA GLU A 213 5.55 4.47 6.54
C GLU A 213 6.08 3.55 7.64
N LEU A 214 7.35 3.10 7.55
CA LEU A 214 7.95 2.34 8.66
C LEU A 214 8.15 3.22 9.89
N GLY A 215 8.51 4.49 9.70
CA GLY A 215 8.59 5.46 10.79
C GLY A 215 7.26 5.59 11.52
N LEU A 216 6.15 5.72 10.78
CA LEU A 216 4.80 5.75 11.34
C LEU A 216 4.44 4.44 12.02
N ALA A 217 4.71 3.29 11.39
CA ALA A 217 4.40 1.96 11.93
C ALA A 217 5.11 1.71 13.28
N LEU A 218 6.42 1.98 13.33
CA LEU A 218 7.22 1.84 14.55
C LEU A 218 6.75 2.83 15.62
N TRP A 219 6.46 4.07 15.24
CA TRP A 219 5.94 5.06 16.18
C TRP A 219 4.59 4.63 16.78
N MET A 220 3.65 4.15 15.96
CA MET A 220 2.35 3.64 16.41
C MET A 220 2.51 2.48 17.41
N LEU A 221 3.40 1.54 17.09
CA LEU A 221 3.66 0.36 17.92
C LEU A 221 4.22 0.71 19.31
N PHE A 222 5.23 1.59 19.37
CA PHE A 222 5.96 1.87 20.61
C PHE A 222 5.43 3.06 21.41
N ARG A 223 4.93 4.09 20.72
CA ARG A 223 4.49 5.36 21.33
C ARG A 223 3.00 5.60 21.17
N GLY A 224 2.39 5.19 20.05
CA GLY A 224 0.94 5.36 19.81
C GLY A 224 0.06 4.66 20.85
N THR A 225 0.54 3.58 21.45
CA THR A 225 -0.17 2.83 22.50
C THR A 225 -0.24 3.52 23.85
N ARG A 226 0.59 4.54 24.06
CA ARG A 226 0.67 5.35 25.29
C ARG A 226 -0.09 6.66 25.18
N VAL A 227 -0.71 6.93 24.04
CA VAL A 227 -1.56 8.11 23.86
C VAL A 227 -2.83 7.89 24.68
N THR A 228 -2.81 8.39 25.91
CA THR A 228 -3.97 8.57 26.77
C THR A 228 -4.56 9.95 26.49
N ASN A 229 -5.88 10.04 26.43
CA ASN A 229 -6.55 11.32 26.30
C ASN A 229 -6.58 11.97 27.69
N ASP A 230 -5.67 12.89 27.94
CA ASP A 230 -5.90 14.00 28.88
C ASP A 230 -6.19 15.26 28.05
#